data_AF-A0A9D5JFV8-F1
#
_entry.id   AF-A0A9D5JFV8-F1
#
_cell.length_a   1.000
_cell.length_b   1.000
_cell.length_c   1.000
_cell.angle_alpha   90.00
_cell.angle_beta   90.00
_cell.angle_gamma   90.00
#
_symmetry.space_group_name_H-M   'P 1'
#
loop_
_entity.id
_entity.type
_entity.pdbx_description
1 polymer ?
#
loop_
_entity_poly.entity_id
_entity_poly.type
_entity_poly.pdbx_seq_one_letter_code
_entity_poly.pdbx_strand_id
1 'polypeptide(L)'
;MQCFPNKPNNVNRSVIAQKLNRIRKFRNRVYHNEPICFDGQSANFSEAGDIRDEVFEILSWIDSDLLTYAEHFNGIKSKISQANNI
;
A
#
# COMPACT_ATOMS: atom_id res chain seq x y z
N MET A 1 22.14 1.90 -5.22
CA MET A 1 21.18 2.55 -4.31
C MET A 1 20.50 3.74 -4.98
N GLN A 2 20.49 3.81 -6.32
CA GLN A 2 19.97 4.94 -7.11
C GLN A 2 18.44 4.93 -7.26
N CYS A 3 17.76 3.80 -7.03
CA CYS A 3 16.31 3.67 -7.24
C CYS A 3 15.44 4.34 -6.17
N PHE A 4 16.02 4.69 -5.01
CA PHE A 4 15.29 5.28 -3.88
C PHE A 4 16.06 6.50 -3.35
N PRO A 5 16.20 7.57 -4.16
CA PRO A 5 16.98 8.75 -3.79
C PRO A 5 16.42 9.48 -2.56
N ASN A 6 15.10 9.42 -2.34
CA ASN A 6 14.41 10.18 -1.30
C ASN A 6 14.13 9.37 -0.02
N LYS A 7 14.66 8.13 0.09
CA LYS A 7 14.43 7.32 1.27
C LYS A 7 15.08 7.93 2.52
N PRO A 8 14.51 7.73 3.72
CA PRO A 8 15.17 8.09 4.97
C PRO A 8 16.50 7.35 5.21
N ASN A 9 17.37 7.94 6.02
CA ASN A 9 18.68 7.37 6.36
C ASN A 9 18.57 6.09 7.20
N ASN A 10 17.56 5.98 8.06
CA ASN A 10 17.31 4.80 8.89
C ASN A 10 16.68 3.62 8.12
N VAL A 11 16.26 3.83 6.87
CA VAL A 11 15.68 2.76 6.04
C VAL A 11 16.80 2.03 5.29
N ASN A 12 16.98 0.76 5.65
CA ASN A 12 17.95 -0.12 4.99
C ASN A 12 17.27 -0.99 3.91
N ARG A 13 18.08 -1.77 3.17
CA ARG A 13 17.58 -2.62 2.09
C ARG A 13 16.61 -3.71 2.55
N SER A 14 16.76 -4.20 3.79
CA SER A 14 15.86 -5.22 4.34
C SER A 14 14.45 -4.66 4.54
N VAL A 15 14.33 -3.42 5.04
CA VAL A 15 13.04 -2.72 5.19
C VAL A 15 12.35 -2.53 3.84
N ILE A 16 13.08 -2.09 2.82
CA ILE A 16 12.55 -1.92 1.46
C ILE A 16 12.06 -3.27 0.90
N ALA A 17 12.89 -4.32 1.04
CA ALA A 17 12.55 -5.66 0.57
C ALA A 17 11.32 -6.23 1.31
N GLN A 18 11.16 -5.94 2.60
CA GLN A 18 10.01 -6.35 3.38
C GLN A 18 8.73 -5.70 2.85
N LYS A 19 8.71 -4.38 2.64
CA LYS A 19 7.55 -3.65 2.10
C LYS A 19 7.18 -4.12 0.70
N LEU A 20 8.16 -4.22 -0.21
CA LEU A 20 7.93 -4.75 -1.56
C LEU A 20 7.35 -6.17 -1.53
N ASN A 21 7.81 -7.02 -0.60
CA ASN A 21 7.26 -8.37 -0.45
C ASN A 21 5.83 -8.37 0.10
N ARG A 22 5.49 -7.47 1.03
CA ARG A 22 4.11 -7.32 1.53
C ARG A 22 3.17 -6.91 0.40
N ILE A 23 3.53 -5.88 -0.37
CA ILE A 23 2.78 -5.41 -1.54
C ILE A 23 2.61 -6.54 -2.56
N ARG A 24 3.69 -7.26 -2.89
CA ARG A 24 3.64 -8.39 -3.82
C ARG A 24 2.69 -9.49 -3.35
N LYS A 25 2.77 -9.88 -2.07
CA LYS A 25 1.89 -10.91 -1.49
C LYS A 25 0.43 -10.47 -1.52
N PHE A 26 0.14 -9.24 -1.10
CA PHE A 26 -1.22 -8.71 -1.13
C PHE A 26 -1.80 -8.69 -2.54
N ARG A 27 -1.03 -8.19 -3.53
CA ARG A 27 -1.45 -8.22 -4.95
C ARG A 27 -1.72 -9.65 -5.43
N ASN A 28 -0.91 -10.62 -5.03
CA ASN A 28 -1.15 -12.02 -5.37
C ASN A 28 -2.49 -12.53 -4.82
N ARG A 29 -2.83 -12.19 -3.57
CA ARG A 29 -4.13 -12.54 -2.97
C ARG A 29 -5.30 -11.93 -3.75
N VAL A 30 -5.18 -10.64 -4.13
CA VAL A 30 -6.14 -9.96 -5.02
C VAL A 30 -6.32 -10.73 -6.34
N TYR A 31 -5.21 -11.11 -6.98
CA TYR A 31 -5.23 -11.86 -8.24
C TYR A 31 -5.89 -13.24 -8.10
N HIS A 32 -5.76 -13.88 -6.93
CA HIS A 32 -6.40 -15.15 -6.62
C HIS A 32 -7.84 -14.99 -6.08
N ASN A 33 -8.42 -13.79 -6.12
CA ASN A 33 -9.75 -13.48 -5.59
C ASN A 33 -9.92 -13.87 -4.12
N GLU A 34 -8.85 -13.81 -3.32
CA GLU A 34 -8.93 -14.03 -1.89
C GLU A 34 -9.66 -12.86 -1.19
N PRO A 35 -10.33 -13.11 -0.06
CA PRO A 35 -10.86 -12.04 0.76
C PRO A 35 -9.71 -11.24 1.39
N ILE A 36 -9.65 -9.94 1.09
CA ILE A 36 -8.59 -9.00 1.52
C ILE A 36 -9.11 -7.86 2.42
N CYS A 37 -10.42 -7.77 2.59
CA CYS A 37 -11.11 -6.72 3.35
C CYS A 37 -11.98 -7.30 4.47
N PHE A 38 -11.64 -8.49 4.96
CA PHE A 38 -12.42 -9.22 5.96
C PHE A 38 -11.50 -9.82 7.02
N ASP A 39 -11.95 -9.79 8.26
CA ASP A 39 -11.43 -10.55 9.38
C ASP A 39 -12.55 -11.48 9.86
N GLY A 40 -12.50 -12.73 9.42
CA GLY A 40 -13.62 -13.67 9.57
C GLY A 40 -14.89 -13.17 8.88
N GLN A 41 -15.93 -12.92 9.66
CA GLN A 41 -17.22 -12.42 9.17
C GLN A 41 -17.34 -10.89 9.22
N SER A 42 -16.35 -10.19 9.80
CA SER A 42 -16.37 -8.75 9.96
C SER A 42 -15.59 -8.08 8.83
N ALA A 43 -16.14 -7.00 8.27
CA ALA A 43 -15.38 -6.16 7.34
C ALA A 43 -14.19 -5.53 8.07
N ASN A 44 -12.99 -5.72 7.53
CA ASN A 44 -11.76 -5.16 8.08
C ASN A 44 -10.86 -4.70 6.93
N PHE A 45 -10.67 -3.40 6.80
CA PHE A 45 -9.92 -2.78 5.71
C PHE A 45 -8.48 -2.43 6.10
N SER A 46 -8.02 -2.80 7.30
CA SER A 46 -6.73 -2.39 7.84
C SER A 46 -5.57 -2.84 6.95
N GLU A 47 -5.58 -4.09 6.49
CA GLU A 47 -4.52 -4.60 5.59
C GLU A 47 -4.49 -3.83 4.25
N ALA A 48 -5.66 -3.57 3.67
CA ALA A 48 -5.74 -2.81 2.42
C ALA A 48 -5.25 -1.35 2.59
N GLY A 49 -5.57 -0.72 3.73
CA GLY A 49 -5.07 0.60 4.10
C GLY A 49 -3.56 0.62 4.28
N ASP A 50 -3.01 -0.33 5.03
CA ASP A 50 -1.57 -0.48 5.26
C ASP A 50 -0.80 -0.68 3.96
N ILE A 51 -1.29 -1.55 3.08
CA ILE A 51 -0.64 -1.82 1.79
C ILE A 51 -0.68 -0.58 0.90
N ARG A 52 -1.80 0.17 0.91
CA ARG A 52 -1.88 1.46 0.22
C ARG A 52 -0.82 2.41 0.76
N ASP A 53 -0.69 2.55 2.07
CA ASP A 53 0.29 3.47 2.66
C ASP A 53 1.73 3.03 2.36
N GLU A 54 2.03 1.73 2.37
CA GLU A 54 3.35 1.21 1.93
C GLU A 54 3.65 1.49 0.46
N VAL A 55 2.66 1.39 -0.44
CA VAL A 55 2.83 1.75 -1.86
C VAL A 55 3.19 3.23 -1.98
N PHE A 56 2.44 4.12 -1.33
CA PHE A 56 2.68 5.56 -1.38
C PHE A 56 4.03 5.93 -0.76
N GLU A 57 4.42 5.29 0.34
CA GLU A 57 5.73 5.50 0.94
C GLU A 57 6.86 5.10 -0.02
N ILE A 58 6.78 3.93 -0.66
CA ILE A 58 7.79 3.50 -1.64
C ILE A 58 7.84 4.45 -2.83
N LEU A 59 6.70 4.89 -3.36
CA LEU A 59 6.65 5.85 -4.47
C LEU A 59 7.34 7.16 -4.07
N SER A 60 7.10 7.65 -2.86
CA SER A 60 7.74 8.88 -2.35
C SER A 60 9.27 8.77 -2.31
N TRP A 61 9.78 7.56 -2.04
CA TRP A 61 11.22 7.29 -2.01
C TRP A 61 11.84 7.25 -3.41
N ILE A 62 11.06 6.86 -4.43
CA ILE A 62 11.48 6.83 -5.83
C ILE A 62 11.48 8.25 -6.39
N ASP A 63 10.34 8.93 -6.33
CA ASP A 63 10.12 10.25 -6.88
C ASP A 63 8.84 10.85 -6.26
N SER A 64 8.94 12.07 -5.71
CA SER A 64 7.82 12.76 -5.08
C SER A 64 6.68 13.06 -6.07
N ASP A 65 6.98 13.25 -7.35
CA ASP A 65 5.99 13.61 -8.36
C ASP A 65 5.07 12.44 -8.71
N LEU A 66 5.53 11.20 -8.48
CA LEU A 66 4.73 9.99 -8.64
C LEU A 66 3.56 9.93 -7.65
N LEU A 67 3.64 10.61 -6.51
CA LEU A 67 2.55 10.64 -5.54
C LEU A 67 1.31 11.31 -6.12
N THR A 68 1.49 12.45 -6.79
CA THR A 68 0.40 13.19 -7.45
C THR A 68 -0.26 12.33 -8.53
N TYR A 69 0.54 11.61 -9.31
CA TYR A 69 0.03 10.69 -10.32
C TYR A 69 -0.75 9.52 -9.69
N ALA A 70 -0.22 8.91 -8.64
CA ALA A 70 -0.88 7.79 -7.96
C ALA A 70 -2.17 8.21 -7.25
N GLU A 71 -2.22 9.42 -6.68
CA GLU A 71 -3.42 9.95 -6.04
C GLU A 71 -4.60 10.09 -7.03
N HIS A 72 -4.33 10.38 -8.31
CA HIS A 72 -5.38 10.46 -9.33
C HIS A 72 -6.22 9.17 -9.43
N PHE A 73 -5.60 8.01 -9.22
CA PHE A 73 -6.25 6.71 -9.26
C PHE A 73 -6.64 6.19 -7.86
N ASN A 74 -6.28 6.92 -6.81
CA ASN A 74 -6.46 6.46 -5.43
C ASN A 74 -7.85 6.81 -4.89
N GLY A 75 -8.80 5.88 -5.05
CA GLY A 75 -10.11 5.94 -4.41
C GLY A 75 -10.19 5.22 -3.05
N ILE A 76 -9.11 4.56 -2.60
CA ILE A 76 -9.17 3.53 -1.55
C ILE A 76 -9.66 4.11 -0.22
N LYS A 77 -9.07 5.21 0.26
CA LYS A 77 -9.46 5.84 1.53
C LYS A 77 -10.93 6.28 1.54
N SER A 78 -11.41 6.82 0.42
CA SER A 78 -12.82 7.22 0.25
C SER A 78 -13.74 6.01 0.31
N LYS A 79 -13.39 4.92 -0.39
CA LYS A 79 -14.18 3.68 -0.40
C LYS A 79 -14.22 2.99 0.97
N ILE A 80 -13.10 2.92 1.69
CA ILE A 80 -13.05 2.40 3.06
C ILE A 80 -13.93 3.24 3.98
N SER A 81 -13.85 4.58 3.87
CA SER A 81 -14.66 5.48 4.68
C SER A 81 -16.15 5.30 4.40
N GLN A 82 -16.55 5.15 3.13
CA GLN A 82 -17.93 4.84 2.77
C GLN A 82 -18.40 3.52 3.38
N ALA A 83 -17.58 2.47 3.30
CA ALA A 83 -17.92 1.15 3.82
C ALA A 83 -18.04 1.10 5.36
N ASN A 84 -17.25 1.88 6.08
CA ASN A 84 -17.33 1.95 7.55
C ASN A 84 -18.54 2.74 8.07
N ASN A 85 -19.22 3.51 7.20
CA ASN A 85 -20.40 4.32 7.55
C ASN A 85 -21.72 3.64 7.19
N ILE A 86 -21.70 2.35 6.83
CA ILE A 86 -22.86 1.50 6.52
C ILE A 86 -23.01 0.48 7.66
#